data_AF-A0A7G2M4D9-F1
#
_entry.id   AF-A0A7G2M4D9-F1
#
_cell.length_a   1.000
_cell.length_b   1.000
_cell.length_c   1.000
_cell.angle_alpha   90.00
_cell.angle_beta   90.00
_cell.angle_gamma   90.00
#
_symmetry.space_group_name_H-M   'P 1'
#
loop_
_entity.id
_entity.type
_entity.pdbx_description
1 polymer ?
#
loop_
_entity_poly.entity_id
_entity_poly.type
_entity_poly.pdbx_seq_one_letter_code
_entity_poly.pdbx_strand_id
1 'polypeptide(L)'
;EKYYGLSLYAYCGNNPIRYIDPDGRIAVDFDTDLYNTAGKKIGTDGVDNGVKIVVTDKIEARQILKIKGNVDLNNVKSGVTLPSDVTLKESLNVLDRTIANGGLMEESSIVMKDGTVIQGQTGSMPTVVNGVQTATTSLPNLPAGTTPADAEATIHSHPTTVQQVGNQIFPQSASIPSATDRGTFSQYNTNIMVGPLGTVKTATINSNGILNFPNRPNGAVIYNRNTTLQVEFTRKAIQNIIKNENYEKVCVLDFIPIYMSNFYGSRK
;
A
#
# COMPACT_ATOMS: atom_id res chain seq x y z
N GLU A 1 -11.80 50.12 27.12
CA GLU A 1 -12.12 49.36 25.89
C GLU A 1 -10.94 48.44 25.60
N LYS A 2 -11.17 47.14 25.33
CA LYS A 2 -10.10 46.14 25.26
C LYS A 2 -10.05 45.38 23.93
N TYR A 3 -10.40 46.01 22.81
CA TYR A 3 -10.08 45.48 21.49
C TYR A 3 -9.87 46.66 20.54
N TYR A 4 -8.69 46.77 19.93
CA TYR A 4 -8.45 47.70 18.83
C TYR A 4 -9.29 47.21 17.64
N GLY A 5 -10.18 48.07 17.16
CA GLY A 5 -10.98 47.79 15.97
C GLY A 5 -10.05 47.62 14.77
N LEU A 6 -9.94 46.40 14.27
CA LEU A 6 -9.46 46.17 12.91
C LEU A 6 -10.34 46.99 11.97
N SER A 7 -9.71 47.87 11.19
CA SER A 7 -10.39 48.63 10.15
C SER A 7 -11.08 47.67 9.18
N LEU A 8 -12.27 48.02 8.69
CA LEU A 8 -12.94 47.32 7.58
C LEU A 8 -12.07 47.24 6.30
N TYR A 9 -11.03 48.08 6.22
CA TYR A 9 -10.05 48.10 5.13
C TYR A 9 -8.75 47.33 5.46
N ALA A 10 -8.64 46.73 6.65
CA ALA A 10 -7.51 45.87 6.99
C ALA A 10 -7.68 44.50 6.32
N TYR A 11 -7.28 44.41 5.05
CA TYR A 11 -7.23 43.14 4.34
C TYR A 11 -6.29 42.17 5.10
N CYS A 12 -6.86 41.04 5.53
CA CYS A 12 -6.18 40.00 6.31
C CYS A 12 -5.42 40.48 7.56
N GLY A 13 -5.87 41.54 8.23
CA GLY A 13 -5.32 41.95 9.53
C GLY A 13 -3.82 42.28 9.54
N ASN A 14 -3.33 42.95 8.51
CA ASN A 14 -1.90 43.26 8.27
C ASN A 14 -1.02 42.02 8.03
N ASN A 15 -1.60 40.89 7.62
CA ASN A 15 -0.80 39.76 7.15
C ASN A 15 -0.26 40.08 5.73
N PRO A 16 1.05 39.96 5.49
CA PRO A 16 1.61 40.19 4.16
C PRO A 16 0.92 39.31 3.11
N ILE A 17 0.70 39.85 1.90
CA ILE A 17 0.07 39.15 0.76
C ILE A 17 0.69 37.77 0.49
N ARG A 18 1.95 37.57 0.86
CA ARG A 18 2.68 36.30 0.70
C ARG A 18 2.06 35.11 1.48
N TYR A 19 1.29 35.35 2.53
CA TYR A 19 0.68 34.30 3.35
C TYR A 19 -0.84 34.24 3.19
N ILE A 20 -1.38 34.93 2.19
CA ILE A 20 -2.81 34.93 1.88
C ILE A 20 -2.97 33.97 0.71
N ASP A 21 -3.57 32.83 0.98
CA ASP A 21 -4.08 31.89 -0.02
C ASP A 21 -5.48 32.37 -0.45
N PRO A 22 -5.63 33.08 -1.59
CA PRO A 22 -6.89 33.72 -1.96
C PRO A 22 -7.91 32.73 -2.52
N ASP A 23 -7.49 31.53 -2.90
CA ASP A 23 -8.35 30.51 -3.49
C ASP A 23 -8.56 29.28 -2.59
N GLY A 24 -7.87 29.21 -1.45
CA GLY A 24 -8.07 28.16 -0.45
C GLY A 24 -7.78 26.77 -1.01
N ARG A 25 -6.97 26.69 -2.07
CA ARG A 25 -6.58 25.41 -2.64
C ARG A 25 -5.58 24.78 -1.69
N ILE A 26 -6.08 23.85 -0.89
CA ILE A 26 -5.24 22.80 -0.32
C ILE A 26 -4.36 22.31 -1.47
N ALA A 27 -3.04 22.51 -1.35
CA ALA A 27 -2.05 21.90 -2.21
C ALA A 27 -2.23 20.38 -2.08
N VAL A 28 -3.04 19.82 -2.97
CA VAL A 28 -3.06 18.38 -3.23
C VAL A 28 -1.91 18.13 -4.18
N ASP A 29 -0.68 18.30 -3.68
CA ASP A 29 0.54 18.09 -4.44
C ASP A 29 0.68 16.59 -4.69
N PHE A 30 0.23 16.10 -5.85
CA PHE A 30 0.52 14.73 -6.28
C PHE A 30 1.75 14.73 -7.19
N ASP A 31 2.88 15.25 -6.74
CA ASP A 31 4.13 15.13 -7.47
C ASP A 31 4.48 13.66 -7.79
N THR A 32 5.32 13.40 -8.81
CA THR A 32 5.95 12.08 -8.93
C THR A 32 6.84 11.83 -7.72
N ASP A 33 6.37 11.02 -6.80
CA ASP A 33 7.09 10.73 -5.56
C ASP A 33 7.98 9.50 -5.70
N LEU A 34 9.24 9.65 -5.28
CA LEU A 34 10.20 8.56 -5.24
C LEU A 34 10.27 8.00 -3.84
N TYR A 35 10.16 6.67 -3.72
CA TYR A 35 10.29 5.93 -2.48
C TYR A 35 11.42 4.91 -2.58
N ASN A 36 11.96 4.48 -1.44
CA ASN A 36 12.79 3.28 -1.38
C ASN A 36 11.96 2.03 -1.08
N THR A 37 12.60 0.85 -1.10
CA THR A 37 11.95 -0.44 -0.80
C THR A 37 11.42 -0.58 0.64
N ALA A 38 11.78 0.32 1.56
CA ALA A 38 11.21 0.40 2.91
C ALA A 38 9.95 1.31 2.98
N GLY A 39 9.53 1.87 1.84
CA GLY A 39 8.39 2.77 1.73
C GLY A 39 8.66 4.19 2.24
N LYS A 40 9.92 4.58 2.42
CA LYS A 40 10.27 5.96 2.79
C LYS A 40 10.37 6.81 1.53
N LYS A 41 9.68 7.97 1.50
CA LYS A 41 9.86 9.00 0.46
C LYS A 41 11.31 9.51 0.50
N ILE A 42 11.98 9.48 -0.65
CA ILE A 42 13.39 9.84 -0.83
C ILE A 42 13.60 11.03 -1.76
N GLY A 43 12.58 11.43 -2.53
CA GLY A 43 12.63 12.57 -3.43
C GLY A 43 11.30 12.75 -4.17
N THR A 44 11.28 13.76 -5.03
CA THR A 44 10.18 14.12 -5.95
C THR A 44 10.80 14.66 -7.23
N ASP A 45 10.16 14.50 -8.39
CA ASP A 45 10.55 15.22 -9.63
C ASP A 45 9.92 16.63 -9.73
N GLY A 46 9.01 16.96 -8.81
CA GLY A 46 8.25 18.21 -8.76
C GLY A 46 7.24 18.38 -9.90
N VAL A 47 6.80 17.28 -10.51
CA VAL A 47 5.74 17.26 -11.52
C VAL A 47 4.50 16.58 -10.95
N ASP A 48 3.42 17.34 -10.82
CA ASP A 48 2.13 16.87 -10.32
C ASP A 48 1.41 15.94 -11.32
N ASN A 49 1.50 14.64 -11.11
CA ASN A 49 0.90 13.60 -11.95
C ASN A 49 0.40 12.34 -11.20
N GLY A 50 0.56 12.28 -9.87
CA GLY A 50 0.17 11.17 -9.01
C GLY A 50 0.96 9.88 -9.19
N VAL A 51 2.08 9.91 -9.90
CA VAL A 51 2.90 8.72 -10.15
C VAL A 51 3.79 8.44 -8.93
N LYS A 52 3.84 7.17 -8.50
CA LYS A 52 4.76 6.75 -7.44
C LYS A 52 5.82 5.84 -8.02
N ILE A 53 7.09 6.12 -7.75
CA ILE A 53 8.22 5.32 -8.21
C ILE A 53 8.93 4.74 -7.00
N VAL A 54 9.22 3.44 -7.02
CA VAL A 54 10.16 2.84 -6.07
C VAL A 54 11.51 2.60 -6.72
N VAL A 55 12.53 3.14 -6.07
CA VAL A 55 13.94 2.93 -6.40
C VAL A 55 14.41 1.66 -5.69
N THR A 56 14.65 0.62 -6.48
CA THR A 56 14.95 -0.72 -5.98
C THR A 56 16.41 -0.89 -5.56
N ASP A 57 17.34 -0.16 -6.18
CA ASP A 57 18.74 -0.15 -5.79
C ASP A 57 18.98 0.73 -4.55
N LYS A 58 19.61 0.13 -3.53
CA LYS A 58 19.83 0.78 -2.22
C LYS A 58 20.90 1.87 -2.28
N ILE A 59 21.83 1.82 -3.22
CA ILE A 59 22.90 2.82 -3.34
C ILE A 59 22.32 4.05 -4.04
N GLU A 60 21.62 3.85 -5.15
CA GLU A 60 20.90 4.88 -5.89
C GLU A 60 19.88 5.59 -4.99
N ALA A 61 19.07 4.84 -4.23
CA ALA A 61 18.11 5.44 -3.30
C ALA A 61 18.77 6.34 -2.24
N ARG A 62 19.99 5.98 -1.78
CA ARG A 62 20.76 6.82 -0.84
C ARG A 62 21.39 8.04 -1.52
N GLN A 63 21.71 7.95 -2.80
CA GLN A 63 22.20 9.09 -3.58
C GLN A 63 21.08 10.10 -3.81
N ILE A 64 19.90 9.62 -4.23
CA ILE A 64 18.70 10.45 -4.43
C ILE A 64 18.33 11.19 -3.14
N LEU A 65 18.34 10.51 -1.99
CA LEU A 65 18.03 11.12 -0.69
C LEU A 65 18.92 12.32 -0.32
N LYS A 66 20.08 12.49 -0.96
CA LYS A 66 21.01 13.61 -0.72
C LYS A 66 20.77 14.81 -1.64
N ILE A 67 19.97 14.63 -2.71
CA ILE A 67 19.65 15.70 -3.65
C ILE A 67 18.81 16.75 -2.93
N LYS A 68 19.16 18.02 -3.12
CA LYS A 68 18.38 19.15 -2.63
C LYS A 68 17.58 19.70 -3.81
N GLY A 69 16.27 19.51 -3.80
CA GLY A 69 15.37 19.86 -4.90
C GLY A 69 14.92 18.65 -5.72
N ASN A 70 14.43 18.91 -6.93
CA ASN A 70 13.77 17.91 -7.76
C ASN A 70 14.77 16.90 -8.36
N VAL A 71 14.31 15.67 -8.50
CA VAL A 71 15.07 14.55 -9.08
C VAL A 71 14.78 14.46 -10.57
N ASP A 72 15.82 14.43 -11.39
CA ASP A 72 15.69 14.11 -12.82
C ASP A 72 15.48 12.60 -12.99
N LEU A 73 14.26 12.21 -13.37
CA LEU A 73 13.87 10.81 -13.54
C LEU A 73 14.69 10.07 -14.60
N ASN A 74 15.29 10.77 -15.58
CA ASN A 74 16.15 10.13 -16.58
C ASN A 74 17.42 9.51 -15.97
N ASN A 75 17.80 9.97 -14.78
CA ASN A 75 18.96 9.46 -14.04
C ASN A 75 18.60 8.34 -13.07
N VAL A 76 17.31 8.00 -12.92
CA VAL A 76 16.82 6.95 -12.02
C VAL A 76 16.73 5.63 -12.78
N LYS A 77 17.71 4.76 -12.57
CA LYS A 77 17.90 3.52 -13.34
C LYS A 77 17.12 2.35 -12.77
N SER A 78 16.97 2.29 -11.44
CA SER A 78 16.30 1.19 -10.75
C SER A 78 14.86 1.52 -10.34
N GLY A 79 14.28 2.57 -10.93
CA GLY A 79 12.93 3.05 -10.69
C GLY A 79 11.89 2.09 -11.27
N VAL A 80 10.93 1.69 -10.43
CA VAL A 80 9.76 0.90 -10.79
C VAL A 80 8.52 1.74 -10.50
N THR A 81 7.72 2.00 -11.52
CA THR A 81 6.43 2.68 -11.32
C THR A 81 5.46 1.76 -10.59
N LEU A 82 4.87 2.27 -9.51
CA LEU A 82 3.89 1.57 -8.70
C LEU A 82 2.49 1.74 -9.29
N PRO A 83 1.59 0.78 -9.02
CA PRO A 83 0.17 0.97 -9.29
C PRO A 83 -0.43 2.02 -8.34
N SER A 84 -1.67 2.41 -8.59
CA SER A 84 -2.42 3.40 -7.82
C SER A 84 -2.50 3.07 -6.33
N ASP A 85 -2.77 4.08 -5.49
CA ASP A 85 -3.02 3.87 -4.06
C ASP A 85 -4.24 3.02 -3.79
N VAL A 86 -5.23 3.05 -4.69
CA VAL A 86 -6.38 2.14 -4.62
C VAL A 86 -5.89 0.70 -4.70
N THR A 87 -5.01 0.39 -5.65
CA THR A 87 -4.40 -0.93 -5.78
C THR A 87 -3.50 -1.30 -4.60
N LEU A 88 -2.66 -0.38 -4.11
CA LEU A 88 -1.81 -0.63 -2.95
C LEU A 88 -2.63 -0.86 -1.67
N LYS A 89 -3.71 -0.08 -1.48
CA LYS A 89 -4.64 -0.23 -0.37
C LYS A 89 -5.42 -1.54 -0.48
N GLU A 90 -5.90 -1.90 -1.67
CA GLU A 90 -6.59 -3.17 -1.86
C GLU A 90 -5.66 -4.36 -1.66
N SER A 91 -4.37 -4.23 -1.96
CA SER A 91 -3.37 -5.26 -1.61
C SER A 91 -3.31 -5.52 -0.11
N LEU A 92 -3.37 -4.45 0.70
CA LEU A 92 -3.46 -4.57 2.15
C LEU A 92 -4.80 -5.16 2.60
N ASN A 93 -5.91 -4.77 1.97
CA ASN A 93 -7.23 -5.30 2.29
C ASN A 93 -7.36 -6.79 2.00
N VAL A 94 -6.88 -7.27 0.84
CA VAL A 94 -6.85 -8.69 0.47
C VAL A 94 -6.07 -9.47 1.54
N LEU A 95 -4.87 -8.99 1.89
CA LEU A 95 -4.07 -9.60 2.96
C LEU A 95 -4.81 -9.64 4.31
N ASP A 96 -5.49 -8.56 4.66
CA ASP A 96 -6.26 -8.46 5.91
C ASP A 96 -7.45 -9.40 5.94
N ARG A 97 -8.16 -9.56 4.82
CA ARG A 97 -9.22 -10.56 4.68
C ARG A 97 -8.68 -11.98 4.84
N THR A 98 -7.54 -12.31 4.23
CA THR A 98 -6.90 -13.62 4.37
C THR A 98 -6.60 -13.93 5.83
N ILE A 99 -6.01 -12.97 6.55
CA ILE A 99 -5.69 -13.09 7.98
C ILE A 99 -6.96 -13.24 8.82
N ALA A 100 -7.97 -12.41 8.56
CA ALA A 100 -9.26 -12.46 9.26
C ALA A 100 -9.99 -13.79 9.06
N ASN A 101 -9.83 -14.41 7.89
CA ASN A 101 -10.40 -15.71 7.53
C ASN A 101 -9.53 -16.90 7.98
N GLY A 102 -8.68 -16.73 8.99
CA GLY A 102 -7.87 -17.80 9.59
C GLY A 102 -6.57 -18.11 8.84
N GLY A 103 -6.27 -17.38 7.77
CA GLY A 103 -4.98 -17.37 7.10
C GLY A 103 -4.74 -18.48 6.07
N LEU A 104 -5.62 -19.49 5.99
CA LEU A 104 -5.48 -20.60 5.02
C LEU A 104 -6.28 -20.42 3.74
N MET A 105 -7.40 -19.68 3.79
CA MET A 105 -8.27 -19.46 2.64
C MET A 105 -7.78 -18.24 1.85
N GLU A 106 -7.57 -18.43 0.55
CA GLU A 106 -7.10 -17.36 -0.31
C GLU A 106 -8.20 -16.35 -0.65
N GLU A 107 -7.82 -15.10 -0.76
CA GLU A 107 -8.64 -13.96 -1.13
C GLU A 107 -8.15 -13.41 -2.45
N SER A 108 -9.04 -12.81 -3.24
CA SER A 108 -8.68 -12.18 -4.50
C SER A 108 -9.48 -10.91 -4.75
N SER A 109 -8.92 -10.03 -5.57
CA SER A 109 -9.55 -8.82 -6.08
C SER A 109 -8.99 -8.46 -7.46
N ILE A 110 -9.78 -7.72 -8.25
CA ILE A 110 -9.30 -6.97 -9.42
C ILE A 110 -9.53 -5.50 -9.14
N VAL A 111 -8.53 -4.67 -9.44
CA VAL A 111 -8.66 -3.22 -9.46
C VAL A 111 -8.67 -2.77 -10.91
N MET A 112 -9.71 -2.04 -11.29
CA MET A 112 -9.90 -1.48 -12.63
C MET A 112 -9.13 -0.15 -12.75
N LYS A 113 -8.80 0.26 -13.98
CA LYS A 113 -8.10 1.53 -14.25
C LYS A 113 -8.86 2.78 -13.81
N ASP A 114 -10.19 2.69 -13.67
CA ASP A 114 -11.03 3.76 -13.14
C ASP A 114 -11.05 3.81 -11.60
N GLY A 115 -10.31 2.91 -10.93
CA GLY A 115 -10.27 2.79 -9.47
C GLY A 115 -11.35 1.89 -8.88
N THR A 116 -12.22 1.29 -9.69
CA THR A 116 -13.22 0.32 -9.21
C THR A 116 -12.54 -0.92 -8.67
N VAL A 117 -12.91 -1.34 -7.46
CA VAL A 117 -12.43 -2.59 -6.83
C VAL A 117 -13.51 -3.66 -6.94
N ILE A 118 -13.14 -4.79 -7.51
CA ILE A 118 -14.00 -5.97 -7.64
C ILE A 118 -13.40 -7.05 -6.74
N GLN A 119 -14.09 -7.38 -5.67
CA GLN A 119 -13.64 -8.43 -4.74
C GLN A 119 -14.10 -9.81 -5.22
N GLY A 120 -13.19 -10.77 -5.20
CA GLY A 120 -13.48 -12.17 -5.43
C GLY A 120 -14.18 -12.81 -4.23
N GLN A 121 -14.70 -14.02 -4.45
CA GLN A 121 -15.18 -14.85 -3.34
C GLN A 121 -13.98 -15.45 -2.60
N THR A 122 -14.10 -15.55 -1.28
CA THR A 122 -13.14 -16.28 -0.45
C THR A 122 -12.99 -17.72 -0.98
N GLY A 123 -11.75 -18.14 -1.21
CA GLY A 123 -11.43 -19.48 -1.66
C GLY A 123 -11.80 -20.53 -0.61
N SER A 124 -11.91 -21.78 -1.05
CA SER A 124 -12.17 -22.89 -0.12
C SER A 124 -10.94 -23.19 0.75
N MET A 125 -11.17 -23.87 1.88
CA MET A 125 -10.08 -24.42 2.67
C MET A 125 -9.13 -25.28 1.80
N PRO A 126 -7.80 -25.12 1.93
CA PRO A 126 -6.86 -25.86 1.12
C PRO A 126 -6.91 -27.34 1.42
N THR A 127 -6.85 -28.14 0.36
CA THR A 127 -6.78 -29.60 0.44
C THR A 127 -5.35 -30.07 0.18
N VAL A 128 -4.96 -31.19 0.80
CA VAL A 128 -3.67 -31.82 0.53
C VAL A 128 -3.94 -33.17 -0.10
N VAL A 129 -3.55 -33.31 -1.38
CA VAL A 129 -3.69 -34.56 -2.13
C VAL A 129 -2.32 -34.94 -2.67
N ASN A 130 -1.89 -36.18 -2.43
CA ASN A 130 -0.57 -36.69 -2.85
C ASN A 130 0.61 -35.81 -2.42
N GLY A 131 0.55 -35.22 -1.22
CA GLY A 131 1.60 -34.36 -0.69
C GLY A 131 1.70 -32.99 -1.36
N VAL A 132 0.66 -32.56 -2.07
CA VAL A 132 0.55 -31.21 -2.65
C VAL A 132 -0.63 -30.50 -2.02
N GLN A 133 -0.36 -29.34 -1.41
CA GLN A 133 -1.40 -28.44 -0.94
C GLN A 133 -1.95 -27.64 -2.12
N THR A 134 -3.28 -27.63 -2.26
CA THR A 134 -4.01 -26.82 -3.23
C THR A 134 -4.98 -25.93 -2.48
N ALA A 135 -4.75 -24.61 -2.53
CA ALA A 135 -5.76 -23.61 -2.22
C ALA A 135 -6.38 -23.18 -3.56
N THR A 136 -7.70 -23.12 -3.64
CA THR A 136 -8.39 -22.67 -4.85
C THR A 136 -9.11 -21.36 -4.56
N THR A 137 -8.60 -20.28 -5.13
CA THR A 137 -9.37 -19.06 -5.39
C THR A 137 -9.39 -18.81 -6.89
N SER A 138 -10.42 -18.12 -7.36
CA SER A 138 -10.49 -17.60 -8.72
C SER A 138 -10.55 -16.09 -8.65
N LEU A 139 -9.96 -15.42 -9.65
CA LEU A 139 -10.22 -14.00 -9.82
C LEU A 139 -11.72 -13.77 -10.05
N PRO A 140 -12.28 -12.65 -9.55
CA PRO A 140 -13.66 -12.28 -9.88
C PRO A 140 -13.82 -12.06 -11.39
N ASN A 141 -15.06 -12.22 -11.86
CA ASN A 141 -15.40 -11.87 -13.24
C ASN A 141 -15.24 -10.36 -13.46
N LEU A 142 -14.73 -9.99 -14.63
CA LEU A 142 -14.70 -8.61 -15.07
C LEU A 142 -16.12 -8.08 -15.33
N PRO A 143 -16.38 -6.77 -15.15
CA PRO A 143 -17.66 -6.16 -15.45
C PRO A 143 -18.02 -6.35 -16.94
N ALA A 144 -19.31 -6.45 -17.23
CA ALA A 144 -19.79 -6.62 -18.59
C ALA A 144 -19.25 -5.52 -19.52
N GLY A 145 -18.71 -5.94 -20.67
CA GLY A 145 -18.15 -5.03 -21.67
C GLY A 145 -16.71 -4.58 -21.41
N THR A 146 -16.06 -5.07 -20.35
CA THR A 146 -14.64 -4.82 -20.07
C THR A 146 -13.76 -6.04 -20.39
N THR A 147 -12.47 -5.81 -20.52
CA THR A 147 -11.44 -6.79 -20.88
C THR A 147 -10.29 -6.75 -19.88
N PRO A 148 -9.38 -7.75 -19.87
CA PRO A 148 -8.17 -7.70 -19.03
C PRO A 148 -7.31 -6.45 -19.25
N ALA A 149 -7.41 -5.78 -20.41
CA ALA A 149 -6.70 -4.53 -20.68
C ALA A 149 -7.26 -3.34 -19.90
N ASP A 150 -8.49 -3.44 -19.37
CA ASP A 150 -9.16 -2.40 -18.57
C ASP A 150 -8.86 -2.55 -17.07
N ALA A 151 -8.31 -3.70 -16.67
CA ALA A 151 -7.79 -3.89 -15.32
C ALA A 151 -6.47 -3.14 -15.12
N GLU A 152 -6.32 -2.49 -13.97
CA GLU A 152 -5.04 -1.94 -13.52
C GLU A 152 -4.16 -3.08 -12.97
N ALA A 153 -4.72 -3.87 -12.05
CA ALA A 153 -4.01 -4.95 -11.39
C ALA A 153 -4.95 -6.07 -10.93
N THR A 154 -4.43 -7.30 -10.94
CA THR A 154 -5.02 -8.41 -10.20
C THR A 154 -4.31 -8.58 -8.88
N ILE A 155 -5.03 -8.97 -7.84
CA ILE A 155 -4.48 -9.17 -6.51
C ILE A 155 -5.01 -10.50 -5.99
N HIS A 156 -4.14 -11.38 -5.52
CA HIS A 156 -4.56 -12.53 -4.73
C HIS A 156 -3.61 -12.81 -3.57
N SER A 157 -4.12 -13.42 -2.53
CA SER A 157 -3.30 -13.85 -1.40
C SER A 157 -2.81 -15.26 -1.58
N HIS A 158 -1.63 -15.55 -1.04
CA HIS A 158 -1.24 -16.90 -0.63
C HIS A 158 -1.50 -17.10 0.86
N PRO A 159 -1.72 -18.36 1.31
CA PRO A 159 -1.91 -18.68 2.72
C PRO A 159 -0.85 -18.05 3.62
N THR A 160 -1.32 -17.32 4.63
CA THR A 160 -0.49 -16.64 5.63
C THR A 160 -0.15 -17.54 6.82
N THR A 161 -0.91 -18.61 7.01
CA THR A 161 -0.64 -19.67 7.98
C THR A 161 -0.17 -20.93 7.28
N VAL A 162 0.57 -21.76 8.01
CA VAL A 162 1.12 -23.02 7.48
C VAL A 162 0.12 -24.13 7.75
N GLN A 163 -0.31 -24.84 6.71
CA GLN A 163 -1.09 -26.07 6.90
C GLN A 163 -0.15 -27.21 7.28
N GLN A 164 -0.56 -28.00 8.27
CA GLN A 164 0.14 -29.21 8.69
C GLN A 164 -0.77 -30.42 8.50
N VAL A 165 -0.24 -31.48 7.88
CA VAL A 165 -0.92 -32.78 7.74
C VAL A 165 0.04 -33.87 8.22
N GLY A 166 -0.28 -34.48 9.35
CA GLY A 166 0.65 -35.39 10.04
C GLY A 166 1.95 -34.66 10.40
N ASN A 167 3.09 -35.21 9.94
CA ASN A 167 4.42 -34.65 10.17
C ASN A 167 4.92 -33.74 9.03
N GLN A 168 4.08 -33.49 8.01
CA GLN A 168 4.42 -32.64 6.87
C GLN A 168 3.77 -31.26 7.00
N ILE A 169 4.52 -30.23 6.59
CA ILE A 169 4.05 -28.85 6.54
C ILE A 169 4.02 -28.31 5.11
N PHE A 170 3.13 -27.36 4.87
CA PHE A 170 2.92 -26.75 3.55
C PHE A 170 2.99 -25.22 3.68
N PRO A 171 4.21 -24.64 3.74
CA PRO A 171 4.37 -23.20 3.78
C PRO A 171 4.22 -22.60 2.38
N GLN A 172 3.37 -21.58 2.25
CA GLN A 172 3.17 -20.83 1.01
C GLN A 172 3.97 -19.53 1.01
N SER A 173 4.21 -18.92 -0.17
CA SER A 173 4.94 -17.66 -0.27
C SER A 173 4.49 -16.81 -1.44
N ALA A 174 4.14 -15.56 -1.15
CA ALA A 174 3.81 -14.56 -2.17
C ALA A 174 4.99 -14.25 -3.11
N SER A 175 6.23 -14.58 -2.73
CA SER A 175 7.42 -14.38 -3.57
C SER A 175 7.59 -15.48 -4.64
N ILE A 176 6.77 -16.54 -4.63
CA ILE A 176 6.91 -17.69 -5.52
C ILE A 176 5.56 -18.01 -6.19
N PRO A 177 5.36 -17.58 -7.44
CA PRO A 177 4.15 -17.91 -8.19
C PRO A 177 4.10 -19.40 -8.52
N SER A 178 2.92 -19.98 -8.40
CA SER A 178 2.57 -21.31 -8.89
C SER A 178 2.45 -21.35 -10.42
N ALA A 179 2.23 -22.54 -10.99
CA ALA A 179 1.95 -22.65 -12.43
C ALA A 179 0.62 -21.99 -12.82
N THR A 180 -0.39 -22.08 -11.95
CA THR A 180 -1.68 -21.42 -12.12
C THR A 180 -1.53 -19.89 -12.12
N ASP A 181 -0.74 -19.36 -11.17
CA ASP A 181 -0.46 -17.92 -11.09
C ASP A 181 0.15 -17.41 -12.40
N ARG A 182 1.16 -18.11 -12.94
CA ARG A 182 1.79 -17.77 -14.22
C ARG A 182 0.80 -17.73 -15.38
N GLY A 183 -0.16 -18.66 -15.42
CA GLY A 183 -1.23 -18.68 -16.41
C GLY A 183 -2.12 -17.44 -16.33
N THR A 184 -2.52 -17.05 -15.12
CA THR A 184 -3.29 -15.82 -14.88
C THR A 184 -2.47 -14.58 -15.24
N PHE A 185 -1.20 -14.51 -14.84
CA PHE A 185 -0.37 -13.32 -15.02
C PHE A 185 -0.19 -12.94 -16.49
N SER A 186 -0.13 -13.94 -17.38
CA SER A 186 0.00 -13.70 -18.82
C SER A 186 -1.13 -12.85 -19.43
N GLN A 187 -2.28 -12.77 -18.75
CA GLN A 187 -3.49 -12.06 -19.19
C GLN A 187 -3.54 -10.60 -18.73
N TYR A 188 -2.78 -10.22 -17.70
CA TYR A 188 -2.85 -8.90 -17.07
C TYR A 188 -1.46 -8.26 -16.98
N ASN A 189 -1.38 -6.94 -17.12
CA ASN A 189 -0.09 -6.24 -17.14
C ASN A 189 0.58 -6.19 -15.76
N THR A 190 -0.20 -6.02 -14.70
CA THR A 190 0.26 -5.95 -13.31
C THR A 190 -0.47 -7.02 -12.49
N ASN A 191 0.29 -7.83 -11.77
CA ASN A 191 -0.25 -8.89 -10.93
C ASN A 191 0.42 -8.83 -9.56
N ILE A 192 -0.37 -8.88 -8.50
CA ILE A 192 0.10 -8.69 -7.13
C ILE A 192 -0.25 -9.92 -6.30
N MET A 193 0.76 -10.50 -5.68
CA MET A 193 0.59 -11.58 -4.71
C MET A 193 0.81 -11.01 -3.32
N VAL A 194 -0.10 -11.30 -2.38
CA VAL A 194 0.03 -10.88 -0.98
C VAL A 194 0.16 -12.08 -0.05
N GLY A 195 0.90 -11.94 1.04
CA GLY A 195 1.13 -13.04 1.98
C GLY A 195 2.58 -13.09 2.50
N PRO A 196 3.02 -14.25 3.02
CA PRO A 196 4.37 -14.39 3.58
C PRO A 196 5.47 -14.23 2.53
N LEU A 197 6.44 -13.38 2.82
CA LEU A 197 7.57 -13.11 1.93
C LEU A 197 8.72 -14.12 2.14
N GLY A 198 9.31 -14.58 1.03
CA GLY A 198 10.44 -15.51 1.00
C GLY A 198 10.08 -16.95 1.38
N THR A 199 11.04 -17.87 1.25
CA THR A 199 10.86 -19.31 1.52
C THR A 199 11.10 -19.68 2.98
N VAL A 200 10.33 -20.63 3.51
CA VAL A 200 10.71 -21.34 4.76
C VAL A 200 11.84 -22.31 4.44
N LYS A 201 13.00 -22.14 5.06
CA LYS A 201 14.19 -22.99 4.84
C LYS A 201 14.32 -24.14 5.84
N THR A 202 13.80 -23.96 7.05
CA THR A 202 13.89 -24.94 8.14
C THR A 202 12.66 -24.83 9.04
N ALA A 203 12.11 -25.97 9.46
CA ALA A 203 11.13 -26.06 10.53
C ALA A 203 11.74 -26.88 11.67
N THR A 204 11.55 -26.44 12.92
CA THR A 204 12.01 -27.17 14.11
C THR A 204 10.82 -27.82 14.79
N ILE A 205 11.03 -28.94 15.47
CA ILE A 205 10.00 -29.57 16.30
C ILE A 205 10.32 -29.23 17.75
N ASN A 206 9.39 -28.59 18.44
CA ASN A 206 9.50 -28.31 19.86
C ASN A 206 9.40 -29.62 20.65
N SER A 207 9.87 -29.62 21.91
CA SER A 207 9.82 -30.80 22.80
C SER A 207 8.40 -31.34 23.05
N ASN A 208 7.37 -30.52 22.83
CA ASN A 208 5.96 -30.90 22.91
C ASN A 208 5.38 -31.43 21.58
N GLY A 209 6.22 -31.69 20.57
CA GLY A 209 5.81 -32.19 19.25
C GLY A 209 5.23 -31.13 18.31
N ILE A 210 5.15 -29.86 18.74
CA ILE A 210 4.64 -28.77 17.88
C ILE A 210 5.74 -28.30 16.93
N LEU A 211 5.43 -28.25 15.63
CA LEU A 211 6.30 -27.66 14.61
C LEU A 211 6.36 -26.13 14.77
N ASN A 212 7.57 -25.61 14.88
CA ASN A 212 7.88 -24.18 14.82
C ASN A 212 8.52 -23.88 13.47
N PHE A 213 8.04 -22.85 12.79
CA PHE A 213 8.60 -22.37 11.53
C PHE A 213 8.97 -20.89 11.69
N PRO A 214 10.05 -20.43 11.05
CA PRO A 214 10.50 -19.06 11.15
C PRO A 214 9.39 -18.11 10.71
N ASN A 215 9.10 -17.13 11.56
CA ASN A 215 8.15 -16.08 11.25
C ASN A 215 8.66 -15.30 10.03
N ARG A 216 7.81 -15.17 9.02
CA ARG A 216 8.09 -14.39 7.81
C ARG A 216 7.21 -13.15 7.80
N PRO A 217 7.74 -11.98 7.42
CA PRO A 217 6.89 -10.80 7.28
C PRO A 217 5.87 -11.05 6.17
N ASN A 218 4.63 -10.59 6.38
CA ASN A 218 3.66 -10.51 5.29
C ASN A 218 3.90 -9.23 4.48
N GLY A 219 3.54 -9.30 3.20
CA GLY A 219 3.74 -8.20 2.27
C GLY A 219 3.03 -8.41 0.95
N ALA A 220 3.46 -7.66 -0.05
CA ALA A 220 3.00 -7.79 -1.43
C ALA A 220 4.19 -7.87 -2.39
N VAL A 221 4.03 -8.67 -3.44
CA VAL A 221 5.01 -8.82 -4.52
C VAL A 221 4.32 -8.51 -5.82
N ILE A 222 4.90 -7.57 -6.57
CA ILE A 222 4.37 -7.09 -7.85
C ILE A 222 5.12 -7.79 -8.98
N TYR A 223 4.36 -8.40 -9.89
CA TYR A 223 4.83 -9.07 -11.09
C TYR A 223 4.25 -8.42 -12.33
N ASN A 224 5.03 -8.45 -13.41
CA ASN A 224 4.51 -8.13 -14.74
C ASN A 224 3.84 -9.34 -15.40
N ARG A 225 3.28 -9.14 -16.59
CA ARG A 225 2.65 -10.21 -17.40
C ARG A 225 3.54 -11.42 -17.71
N ASN A 226 4.86 -11.23 -17.70
CA ASN A 226 5.84 -12.28 -17.96
C ASN A 226 6.26 -13.00 -16.66
N THR A 227 5.53 -12.80 -15.57
CA THR A 227 5.89 -13.32 -14.23
C THR A 227 7.26 -12.85 -13.75
N THR A 228 7.74 -11.70 -14.24
CA THR A 228 8.99 -11.12 -13.75
C THR A 228 8.69 -10.26 -12.53
N LEU A 229 9.33 -10.56 -11.40
CA LEU A 229 9.24 -9.76 -10.18
C LEU A 229 9.70 -8.33 -10.48
N GLN A 230 8.84 -7.36 -10.21
CA GLN A 230 9.14 -5.93 -10.33
C GLN A 230 9.61 -5.38 -8.99
N VAL A 231 8.86 -5.64 -7.92
CA VAL A 231 9.19 -5.18 -6.58
C VAL A 231 8.52 -6.04 -5.51
N GLU A 232 9.17 -6.15 -4.35
CA GLU A 232 8.64 -6.82 -3.15
C GLU A 232 8.61 -5.81 -1.99
N PHE A 233 7.48 -5.73 -1.30
CA PHE A 233 7.28 -4.85 -0.14
C PHE A 233 6.78 -5.62 1.06
N THR A 234 7.32 -5.29 2.24
CA THR A 234 6.65 -5.64 3.50
C THR A 234 5.34 -4.84 3.62
N ARG A 235 4.37 -5.38 4.38
CA ARG A 235 3.13 -4.67 4.72
C ARG A 235 3.39 -3.25 5.25
N LYS A 236 4.42 -3.10 6.10
CA LYS A 236 4.81 -1.80 6.66
C LYS A 236 5.32 -0.83 5.59
N ALA A 237 6.05 -1.31 4.59
CA ALA A 237 6.53 -0.46 3.49
C ALA A 237 5.36 0.09 2.68
N ILE A 238 4.38 -0.74 2.31
CA ILE A 238 3.16 -0.30 1.60
C ILE A 238 2.40 0.72 2.44
N GLN A 239 2.23 0.46 3.73
CA GLN A 239 1.61 1.41 4.64
C GLN A 239 2.36 2.74 4.71
N ASN A 240 3.69 2.74 4.69
CA ASN A 240 4.46 3.98 4.68
C ASN A 240 4.28 4.77 3.38
N ILE A 241 4.21 4.07 2.23
CA ILE A 241 3.95 4.69 0.92
C ILE A 241 2.60 5.40 0.94
N ILE A 242 1.54 4.71 1.37
CA ILE A 242 0.17 5.25 1.44
C ILE A 242 0.04 6.32 2.54
N LYS A 243 0.67 6.13 3.72
CA LYS A 243 0.53 7.07 4.87
C LYS A 243 1.18 8.42 4.65
N ASN A 244 2.17 8.53 3.78
CA ASN A 244 2.78 9.83 3.48
C ASN A 244 1.79 10.82 2.84
N GLU A 245 0.57 10.39 2.48
CA GLU A 245 -0.54 11.27 2.09
C GLU A 245 -1.30 11.89 3.29
N ASN A 246 -1.24 11.28 4.48
CA ASN A 246 -2.03 11.70 5.64
C ASN A 246 -1.28 12.69 6.55
N TYR A 247 0.04 12.83 6.43
CA TYR A 247 0.82 13.76 7.25
C TYR A 247 0.71 15.23 6.81
N GLU A 248 0.25 15.49 5.58
CA GLU A 248 -0.08 16.87 5.14
C GLU A 248 -1.53 17.27 5.49
N LYS A 249 -2.39 16.32 5.83
CA LYS A 249 -3.81 16.58 6.18
C LYS A 249 -4.05 16.93 7.66
N VAL A 250 -3.04 16.90 8.53
CA VAL A 250 -3.23 17.09 9.99
C VAL A 250 -2.54 18.34 10.56
N CYS A 251 -1.79 19.11 9.76
CA CYS A 251 -1.10 20.31 10.25
C CYS A 251 -1.88 21.62 10.02
N VAL A 252 -3.21 21.63 10.11
CA VAL A 252 -3.97 22.87 10.32
C VAL A 252 -5.23 22.53 11.10
N LEU A 253 -5.16 22.34 12.42
CA LEU A 253 -6.27 22.52 13.37
C LEU A 253 -5.88 22.23 14.84
N ASP A 254 -4.70 22.66 15.29
CA ASP A 254 -4.42 22.70 16.74
C ASP A 254 -4.65 24.10 17.30
N PHE A 255 -5.92 24.33 17.61
CA PHE A 255 -6.45 25.04 18.78
C PHE A 255 -5.69 26.27 19.30
N ILE A 256 -6.26 27.43 18.96
CA ILE A 256 -6.19 28.65 19.79
C ILE A 256 -6.80 28.31 21.17
N PRO A 257 -6.11 28.53 22.30
CA PRO A 257 -6.69 28.32 23.61
C PRO A 257 -7.72 29.40 23.90
N ILE A 258 -9.01 29.04 23.91
CA ILE A 258 -10.07 29.91 24.42
C ILE A 258 -9.93 29.93 25.94
N TYR A 259 -9.38 31.03 26.46
CA TYR A 259 -9.46 31.39 27.87
C TYR A 259 -10.93 31.56 28.26
N MET A 260 -11.48 30.63 29.04
CA MET A 260 -12.72 30.89 29.79
C MET A 260 -12.40 31.83 30.95
N SER A 261 -12.77 33.10 30.82
CA SER A 261 -12.93 34.01 31.95
C SER A 261 -14.39 34.02 32.38
N ASN A 262 -14.62 33.54 33.61
CA ASN A 262 -15.82 33.82 34.40
C ASN A 262 -16.18 35.30 34.35
N PHE A 263 -17.45 35.66 34.11
CA PHE A 263 -18.08 36.75 34.86
C PHE A 263 -19.60 36.65 34.85
N TYR A 264 -20.10 36.65 36.09
CA TYR A 264 -21.43 36.93 36.61
C TYR A 264 -22.40 37.74 35.73
N GLY A 265 -23.68 37.36 35.79
CA GLY A 265 -24.81 38.16 35.34
C GLY A 265 -26.10 37.84 36.11
N SER A 266 -26.31 38.59 37.21
CA SER A 266 -27.58 39.13 37.73
C SER A 266 -28.79 38.21 38.00
N ARG A 267 -29.29 38.26 39.25
CA ARG A 267 -30.68 38.69 39.58
C ARG A 267 -30.95 38.69 41.10
N LYS A 268 -30.86 39.87 41.73
CA LYS A 268 -31.91 40.60 42.44
C LYS A 268 -31.31 41.77 43.20
#